data_AF-A0A090X078-F1
#
_entry.id   AF-A0A090X078-F1
#
_cell.length_a   1.000
_cell.length_b   1.000
_cell.length_c   1.000
_cell.angle_alpha   90.00
_cell.angle_beta   90.00
_cell.angle_gamma   90.00
#
_symmetry.space_group_name_H-M   'P 1'
#
loop_
_entity.id
_entity.type
_entity.pdbx_description
1 polymer ?
#
loop_
_entity_poly.entity_id
_entity_poly.type
_entity_poly.pdbx_seq_one_letter_code
_entity_poly.pdbx_strand_id
1 'polypeptide(L)'
;MSKAHYKFLSILFLCTIIITLTNCENEPSLEESQIDTSTPILNELDIWLRQNFVNPYNIDIQYKWDINDTDVDRFLHPPFERNVKPLAEVLKSVWIEPYNQLGGENFIKTIAPREFVLAGGFNFNPGGNTITLGLAEQGARIVLFNIDFLSYNNILYEEDTANDFDVQFSIIGPISTIHHEYGHILNQIEPYDPNFDIVNPADYTSSWADRSNEQARELGYISAYASSQPSEDFVEMIAYMLTRSNEKWNSLVNGITSEQAREFIRTKERLVVEYYQEKFNIDFYQLQQLTHQAILEI
;
A
#
# COMPACT_ATOMS: atom_id res chain seq x y z
N MET A 1 2.70 57.88 51.31
CA MET A 1 2.51 56.57 52.00
C MET A 1 2.40 55.42 50.99
N SER A 2 3.42 55.13 50.17
CA SER A 2 3.29 54.07 49.14
C SER A 2 4.54 53.21 48.90
N LYS A 3 5.53 53.19 49.80
CA LYS A 3 6.71 52.30 49.66
C LYS A 3 6.78 51.18 50.71
N ALA A 4 6.10 51.31 51.85
CA ALA A 4 6.08 50.28 52.90
C ALA A 4 5.10 49.13 52.59
N HIS A 5 3.99 49.42 51.89
CA HIS A 5 2.98 48.39 51.57
C HIS A 5 3.44 47.43 50.47
N TYR A 6 4.23 47.90 49.49
CA TYR A 6 4.77 47.01 48.44
C TYR A 6 5.86 46.06 48.97
N LYS A 7 6.66 46.47 49.96
CA LYS A 7 7.63 45.55 50.59
C LYS A 7 6.95 44.45 51.40
N PHE A 8 5.82 44.74 52.05
CA PHE A 8 5.07 43.72 52.79
C PHE A 8 4.30 42.78 51.85
N LEU A 9 3.76 43.29 50.73
CA LEU A 9 3.12 42.47 49.70
C LEU A 9 4.13 41.58 48.94
N SER A 10 5.33 42.08 48.64
CA SER A 10 6.37 41.29 47.94
C SER A 10 6.98 40.19 48.82
N ILE A 11 7.08 40.39 50.13
CA ILE A 11 7.54 39.34 51.06
C ILE A 11 6.44 38.28 51.27
N LEU A 12 5.17 38.69 51.32
CA LEU A 12 4.06 37.74 51.42
C LEU A 12 3.90 36.90 50.14
N PHE A 13 4.13 37.48 48.95
CA PHE A 13 4.08 36.76 47.66
C PHE A 13 5.27 35.81 47.46
N LEU A 14 6.44 36.12 48.02
CA LEU A 14 7.63 35.26 47.96
C LEU A 14 7.54 34.07 48.93
N CYS A 15 6.83 34.21 50.06
CA CYS A 15 6.59 33.11 50.99
C CYS A 15 5.53 32.10 50.48
N THR A 16 4.59 32.50 49.63
CA THR A 16 3.60 31.58 49.03
C THR A 16 4.18 30.72 47.90
N ILE A 17 5.26 31.17 47.26
CA ILE A 17 5.95 30.42 46.18
C ILE A 17 6.83 29.29 46.72
N ILE A 18 7.18 29.31 48.02
CA ILE A 18 8.04 28.27 48.64
C ILE A 18 7.22 27.05 49.11
N ILE A 19 5.88 27.13 49.19
CA ILE A 19 5.04 26.02 49.69
C ILE A 19 4.52 25.10 48.56
N THR A 20 4.76 25.41 47.28
CA THR A 20 4.34 24.52 46.17
C THR A 20 5.40 23.51 45.72
N LEU A 21 6.46 23.30 46.51
CA LEU A 21 7.38 22.16 46.33
C LEU A 21 6.97 20.97 47.22
N THR A 22 5.67 20.69 47.31
CA THR A 22 5.20 19.40 47.81
C THR A 22 5.47 18.36 46.73
N ASN A 23 6.53 17.60 46.98
CA ASN A 23 6.86 16.30 46.41
C ASN A 23 5.60 15.58 45.90
N CYS A 24 5.43 15.48 44.58
CA CYS A 24 4.58 14.45 44.00
C CYS A 24 5.41 13.15 44.01
N GLU A 25 5.65 12.63 45.21
CA GLU A 25 5.95 11.21 45.37
C GLU A 25 4.64 10.50 45.08
N ASN A 26 4.52 10.06 43.82
CA ASN A 26 3.71 8.96 43.29
C ASN A 26 3.41 9.25 41.81
N GLU A 27 4.45 9.47 41.00
CA GLU A 27 4.33 8.93 39.65
C GLU A 27 4.37 7.40 39.84
N PRO A 28 3.37 6.64 39.37
CA PRO A 28 3.53 5.20 39.32
C PRO A 28 4.84 4.96 38.59
N SER A 29 5.72 4.15 39.19
CA SER A 29 6.95 3.72 38.53
C SER A 29 6.59 3.39 37.09
N LEU A 30 7.26 4.01 36.11
CA LEU A 30 7.16 3.60 34.72
C LEU A 30 7.23 2.08 34.75
N GLU A 31 6.12 1.42 34.39
CA GLU A 31 6.07 -0.04 34.36
C GLU A 31 7.28 -0.50 33.57
N GLU A 32 7.91 -1.61 33.99
CA GLU A 32 9.00 -2.20 33.23
C GLU A 32 8.59 -2.23 31.76
N SER A 33 9.43 -1.67 30.90
CA SER A 33 9.15 -1.61 29.47
C SER A 33 8.77 -3.02 29.02
N GLN A 34 7.54 -3.21 28.55
CA GLN A 34 7.08 -4.49 28.02
C GLN A 34 7.71 -4.81 26.66
N ILE A 35 8.62 -3.95 26.19
CA ILE A 35 9.41 -4.19 25.00
C ILE A 35 10.44 -5.26 25.34
N ASP A 36 10.22 -6.47 24.82
CA ASP A 36 11.23 -7.51 24.84
C ASP A 36 12.47 -7.03 24.06
N THR A 37 13.59 -6.89 24.77
CA THR A 37 14.87 -6.48 24.19
C THR A 37 15.78 -7.67 23.90
N SER A 38 15.30 -8.89 24.09
CA SER A 38 16.04 -10.10 23.78
C SER A 38 16.28 -10.20 22.27
N THR A 39 17.46 -10.71 21.90
CA THR A 39 17.73 -11.01 20.49
C THR A 39 16.79 -12.12 20.05
N PRO A 40 15.92 -11.90 19.05
CA PRO A 40 14.96 -12.91 18.65
C PRO A 40 15.69 -14.14 18.09
N ILE A 41 15.22 -15.32 18.47
CA ILE A 41 15.70 -16.58 17.89
C ILE A 41 15.18 -16.66 16.46
N LEU A 42 16.10 -16.58 15.49
CA LEU A 42 15.76 -16.62 14.08
C LEU A 42 15.60 -18.05 13.59
N ASN A 43 14.52 -18.31 12.88
CA ASN A 43 14.35 -19.54 12.11
C ASN A 43 14.89 -19.38 10.67
N GLU A 44 14.81 -20.44 9.89
CA GLU A 44 15.30 -20.45 8.50
C GLU A 44 14.59 -19.42 7.62
N LEU A 45 13.29 -19.19 7.84
CA LEU A 45 12.53 -18.20 7.10
C LEU A 45 12.99 -16.78 7.43
N ASP A 46 13.18 -16.45 8.71
CA ASP A 46 13.69 -15.13 9.15
C ASP A 46 15.04 -14.81 8.50
N ILE A 47 15.95 -15.78 8.48
CA ILE A 47 17.27 -15.65 7.86
C ILE A 47 17.12 -15.43 6.36
N TRP A 48 16.26 -16.21 5.70
CA TRP A 48 16.03 -16.09 4.26
C TRP A 48 15.43 -14.73 3.90
N LEU A 49 14.44 -14.24 4.64
CA LEU A 49 13.83 -12.92 4.40
C LEU A 49 14.86 -11.80 4.57
N ARG A 50 15.69 -11.85 5.63
CA ARG A 50 16.77 -10.86 5.83
C ARG A 50 17.78 -10.85 4.69
N GLN A 51 18.18 -12.03 4.21
CA GLN A 51 19.13 -12.15 3.11
C GLN A 51 18.56 -11.66 1.77
N ASN A 52 17.25 -11.82 1.55
CA ASN A 52 16.60 -11.57 0.27
C ASN A 52 15.87 -10.21 0.17
N PHE A 53 15.58 -9.56 1.30
CA PHE A 53 14.85 -8.30 1.37
C PHE A 53 15.58 -7.22 2.17
N VAL A 54 15.89 -7.50 3.44
CA VAL A 54 16.51 -6.50 4.31
C VAL A 54 17.89 -6.09 3.81
N ASN A 55 18.77 -7.06 3.56
CA ASN A 55 20.14 -6.78 3.13
C ASN A 55 20.22 -6.08 1.75
N PRO A 56 19.52 -6.55 0.70
CA PRO A 56 19.61 -5.91 -0.62
C PRO A 56 18.80 -4.60 -0.73
N TYR A 57 17.62 -4.53 -0.11
CA TYR A 57 16.64 -3.47 -0.39
C TYR A 57 16.23 -2.63 0.83
N ASN A 58 16.65 -3.00 2.04
CA ASN A 58 16.18 -2.40 3.29
C ASN A 58 14.65 -2.44 3.41
N ILE A 59 14.10 -3.62 3.10
CA ILE A 59 12.68 -3.96 3.21
C ILE A 59 12.56 -5.05 4.29
N ASP A 60 11.81 -4.78 5.35
CA ASP A 60 11.45 -5.79 6.34
C ASP A 60 10.13 -6.48 5.95
N ILE A 61 10.05 -7.79 6.12
CA ILE A 61 8.81 -8.55 5.92
C ILE A 61 8.38 -9.09 7.28
N GLN A 62 7.49 -8.36 7.91
CA GLN A 62 6.93 -8.67 9.21
C GLN A 62 5.73 -9.61 9.06
N TYR A 63 5.94 -10.88 9.43
CA TYR A 63 4.89 -11.89 9.48
C TYR A 63 4.64 -12.43 10.90
N LYS A 64 5.47 -12.01 11.86
CA LYS A 64 5.32 -12.29 13.30
C LYS A 64 4.94 -10.97 13.99
N TRP A 65 3.72 -10.89 14.47
CA TRP A 65 3.18 -9.73 15.19
C TRP A 65 2.11 -10.20 16.19
N ASP A 66 1.82 -9.37 17.20
CA ASP A 66 0.86 -9.72 18.24
C ASP A 66 -0.57 -9.45 17.75
N ILE A 67 -1.42 -10.47 17.81
CA ILE A 67 -2.84 -10.35 17.47
C ILE A 67 -3.56 -9.30 18.31
N ASN A 68 -3.09 -9.05 19.54
CA ASN A 68 -3.66 -8.06 20.44
C ASN A 68 -3.44 -6.61 19.96
N ASP A 69 -2.53 -6.38 19.02
CA ASP A 69 -2.28 -5.07 18.41
C ASP A 69 -3.24 -4.76 17.26
N THR A 70 -4.21 -5.63 17.00
CA THR A 70 -5.23 -5.44 15.95
C THR A 70 -6.61 -5.14 16.51
N ASP A 71 -7.39 -4.41 15.71
CA ASP A 71 -8.80 -4.14 16.01
C ASP A 71 -9.56 -5.47 16.13
N VAL A 72 -10.13 -5.73 17.32
CA VAL A 72 -10.84 -6.97 17.67
C VAL A 72 -12.04 -7.26 16.77
N ASP A 73 -12.57 -6.24 16.09
CA ASP A 73 -13.67 -6.39 15.15
C ASP A 73 -13.20 -6.91 13.77
N ARG A 74 -11.88 -7.07 13.57
CA ARG A 74 -11.27 -7.60 12.34
C ARG A 74 -10.79 -9.03 12.54
N PHE A 75 -10.91 -9.86 11.49
CA PHE A 75 -10.50 -11.27 11.52
C PHE A 75 -9.03 -11.44 11.13
N LEU A 76 -8.13 -10.71 11.80
CA LEU A 76 -6.70 -10.69 11.48
C LEU A 76 -5.94 -11.65 12.38
N HIS A 77 -4.96 -12.33 11.80
CA HIS A 77 -3.98 -13.14 12.51
C HIS A 77 -2.67 -13.18 11.71
N PRO A 78 -1.53 -13.44 12.37
CA PRO A 78 -0.29 -13.73 11.66
C PRO A 78 -0.46 -14.89 10.67
N PRO A 79 0.12 -14.81 9.46
CA PRO A 79 0.02 -15.87 8.46
C PRO A 79 0.83 -17.09 8.86
N PHE A 80 0.49 -18.25 8.31
CA PHE A 80 1.34 -19.44 8.45
C PHE A 80 2.67 -19.26 7.71
N GLU A 81 3.79 -19.64 8.33
CA GLU A 81 5.13 -19.49 7.74
C GLU A 81 5.26 -20.11 6.34
N ARG A 82 4.56 -21.23 6.11
CA ARG A 82 4.51 -21.92 4.81
C ARG A 82 3.94 -21.07 3.67
N ASN A 83 3.14 -20.05 3.99
CA ASN A 83 2.49 -19.16 3.03
C ASN A 83 3.25 -17.82 2.88
N VAL A 84 4.16 -17.50 3.80
CA VAL A 84 4.98 -16.27 3.76
C VAL A 84 6.06 -16.35 2.68
N LYS A 85 6.82 -17.45 2.66
CA LYS A 85 7.93 -17.59 1.71
C LYS A 85 7.47 -17.54 0.24
N PRO A 86 6.42 -18.28 -0.17
CA PRO A 86 5.94 -18.21 -1.55
C PRO A 86 5.50 -16.80 -1.96
N LEU A 87 4.79 -16.07 -1.09
CA LEU A 87 4.42 -14.68 -1.36
C LEU A 87 5.66 -13.80 -1.54
N ALA A 88 6.65 -13.95 -0.65
CA ALA A 88 7.89 -13.20 -0.74
C ALA A 88 8.65 -13.52 -2.05
N GLU A 89 8.68 -14.78 -2.49
CA GLU A 89 9.25 -15.13 -3.80
C GLU A 89 8.51 -14.42 -4.94
N VAL A 90 7.18 -14.31 -4.89
CA VAL A 90 6.37 -13.52 -5.83
C VAL A 90 6.70 -12.03 -5.77
N LEU A 91 6.86 -11.44 -4.58
CA LEU A 91 7.28 -10.03 -4.44
C LEU A 91 8.60 -9.78 -5.18
N LYS A 92 9.55 -10.71 -5.07
CA LYS A 92 10.84 -10.58 -5.76
C LYS A 92 10.68 -10.69 -7.27
N SER A 93 10.06 -11.76 -7.75
CA SER A 93 10.02 -12.05 -9.19
C SER A 93 9.11 -11.11 -9.98
N VAL A 94 7.96 -10.73 -9.41
CA VAL A 94 6.95 -9.95 -10.13
C VAL A 94 7.12 -8.44 -9.93
N TRP A 95 7.54 -8.00 -8.74
CA TRP A 95 7.69 -6.58 -8.45
C TRP A 95 9.15 -6.14 -8.45
N ILE A 96 10.03 -6.76 -7.67
CA ILE A 96 11.38 -6.20 -7.47
C ILE A 96 12.25 -6.34 -8.73
N GLU A 97 12.32 -7.55 -9.29
CA GLU A 97 13.25 -7.89 -10.37
C GLU A 97 12.96 -7.12 -11.67
N PRO A 98 11.69 -7.02 -12.16
CA PRO A 98 11.38 -6.26 -13.37
C PRO A 98 11.74 -4.78 -13.26
N TYR A 99 11.46 -4.17 -12.10
CA TYR A 99 11.80 -2.77 -11.85
C TYR A 99 13.30 -2.54 -11.75
N ASN A 100 14.06 -3.41 -11.07
CA ASN A 100 15.52 -3.28 -11.02
C ASN A 100 16.18 -3.55 -12.38
N GLN A 101 15.60 -4.43 -13.20
CA GLN A 101 16.11 -4.71 -14.54
C GLN A 101 16.04 -3.47 -15.45
N LEU A 102 14.98 -2.66 -15.32
CA LEU A 102 14.75 -1.49 -16.18
C LEU A 102 15.21 -0.17 -15.56
N GLY A 103 14.94 0.04 -14.27
CA GLY A 103 15.34 1.24 -13.52
C GLY A 103 16.75 1.19 -12.93
N GLY A 104 17.45 0.05 -13.05
CA GLY A 104 18.79 -0.20 -12.52
C GLY A 104 18.79 -0.94 -11.17
N GLU A 105 19.91 -1.58 -10.83
CA GLU A 105 20.05 -2.49 -9.69
C GLU A 105 19.62 -1.91 -8.32
N ASN A 106 19.71 -0.59 -8.17
CA ASN A 106 19.35 0.12 -6.94
C ASN A 106 17.96 0.79 -6.98
N PHE A 107 17.15 0.58 -8.02
CA PHE A 107 15.87 1.26 -8.18
C PHE A 107 14.95 1.00 -6.99
N ILE A 108 14.61 -0.27 -6.74
CA ILE A 108 13.77 -0.67 -5.61
C ILE A 108 14.45 -0.34 -4.28
N LYS A 109 15.77 -0.55 -4.16
CA LYS A 109 16.50 -0.22 -2.93
C LYS A 109 16.34 1.26 -2.53
N THR A 110 16.26 2.14 -3.51
CA THR A 110 16.15 3.59 -3.31
C THR A 110 14.70 4.00 -3.03
N ILE A 111 13.77 3.43 -3.78
CA ILE A 111 12.35 3.74 -3.72
C ILE A 111 11.62 2.44 -3.39
N ALA A 112 11.44 2.16 -2.11
CA ALA A 112 10.65 1.02 -1.66
C ALA A 112 9.98 1.36 -0.33
N PRO A 113 8.85 0.69 -0.01
CA PRO A 113 8.41 0.63 1.38
C PRO A 113 9.52 0.05 2.25
N ARG A 114 9.60 0.50 3.50
CA ARG A 114 10.52 -0.03 4.50
C ARG A 114 10.02 -1.32 5.11
N GLU A 115 8.70 -1.54 5.08
CA GLU A 115 8.09 -2.69 5.74
C GLU A 115 6.90 -3.22 4.96
N PHE A 116 6.81 -4.54 4.87
CA PHE A 116 5.58 -5.27 4.57
C PHE A 116 5.09 -5.93 5.85
N VAL A 117 3.83 -5.71 6.21
CA VAL A 117 3.15 -6.47 7.26
C VAL A 117 2.22 -7.47 6.61
N LEU A 118 2.42 -8.76 6.88
CA LEU A 118 1.61 -9.82 6.28
C LEU A 118 0.57 -10.32 7.28
N ALA A 119 -0.68 -10.43 6.84
CA ALA A 119 -1.79 -10.95 7.64
C ALA A 119 -2.46 -12.14 6.94
N GLY A 120 -2.66 -13.23 7.67
CA GLY A 120 -3.27 -14.45 7.15
C GLY A 120 -4.75 -14.29 6.82
N GLY A 121 -5.47 -13.48 7.61
CA GLY A 121 -6.91 -13.29 7.52
C GLY A 121 -7.37 -12.09 6.68
N PHE A 122 -8.70 -11.99 6.53
CA PHE A 122 -9.38 -10.93 5.78
C PHE A 122 -9.65 -9.68 6.61
N ASN A 123 -9.32 -8.53 6.04
CA ASN A 123 -9.55 -7.22 6.63
C ASN A 123 -10.89 -6.64 6.18
N PHE A 124 -11.98 -7.21 6.70
CA PHE A 124 -13.33 -6.68 6.48
C PHE A 124 -13.50 -5.32 7.14
N ASN A 125 -13.98 -4.34 6.37
CA ASN A 125 -14.27 -3.02 6.92
C ASN A 125 -15.53 -3.09 7.81
N PRO A 126 -15.49 -2.58 9.06
CA PRO A 126 -16.64 -2.63 9.95
C PRO A 126 -17.90 -2.00 9.32
N GLY A 127 -18.98 -2.77 9.25
CA GLY A 127 -20.28 -2.31 8.74
C GLY A 127 -20.43 -2.26 7.21
N GLY A 128 -19.46 -2.77 6.44
CA GLY A 128 -19.50 -2.79 4.98
C GLY A 128 -19.23 -4.16 4.33
N ASN A 129 -19.41 -4.23 3.02
CA ASN A 129 -19.07 -5.40 2.20
C ASN A 129 -17.70 -5.27 1.52
N THR A 130 -16.91 -4.25 1.87
CA THR A 130 -15.58 -4.03 1.31
C THR A 130 -14.51 -4.59 2.22
N ILE A 131 -13.43 -5.06 1.60
CA ILE A 131 -12.21 -5.45 2.31
C ILE A 131 -11.09 -4.49 1.96
N THR A 132 -10.25 -4.17 2.92
CA THR A 132 -9.03 -3.39 2.68
C THR A 132 -7.92 -4.37 2.30
N LEU A 133 -7.30 -4.16 1.14
CA LEU A 133 -6.32 -5.11 0.54
C LEU A 133 -4.87 -4.74 0.83
N GLY A 134 -4.65 -3.44 0.94
CA GLY A 134 -3.40 -2.74 1.17
C GLY A 134 -3.64 -1.60 2.16
N LEU A 135 -2.63 -1.22 2.92
CA LEU A 135 -2.63 0.07 3.62
C LEU A 135 -1.22 0.61 3.61
N ALA A 136 -1.04 1.79 3.02
CA ALA A 136 0.24 2.48 3.01
C ALA A 136 0.30 3.59 4.08
N GLU A 137 1.13 3.42 5.10
CA GLU A 137 1.42 4.49 6.07
C GLU A 137 2.57 5.35 5.54
N GLN A 138 2.25 6.48 4.88
CA GLN A 138 3.23 7.43 4.33
C GLN A 138 4.29 6.79 3.41
N GLY A 139 3.91 5.73 2.68
CA GLY A 139 4.81 5.00 1.79
C GLY A 139 5.89 4.17 2.51
N ALA A 140 5.92 4.15 3.84
CA ALA A 140 6.92 3.41 4.62
C ALA A 140 6.51 1.96 4.89
N ARG A 141 5.21 1.68 5.01
CA ARG A 141 4.68 0.35 5.37
C ARG A 141 3.56 -0.02 4.42
N ILE A 142 3.54 -1.25 3.91
CA ILE A 142 2.40 -1.84 3.16
C ILE A 142 1.89 -3.06 3.93
N VAL A 143 0.59 -3.13 4.18
CA VAL A 143 -0.04 -4.33 4.78
C VAL A 143 -0.69 -5.20 3.72
N LEU A 144 -0.37 -6.49 3.64
CA LEU A 144 -1.04 -7.44 2.73
C LEU A 144 -1.87 -8.44 3.52
N PHE A 145 -3.12 -8.63 3.10
CA PHE A 145 -4.11 -9.49 3.77
C PHE A 145 -4.38 -10.79 3.01
N ASN A 146 -5.06 -11.74 3.65
CA ASN A 146 -5.53 -13.01 3.08
C ASN A 146 -4.43 -14.00 2.71
N ILE A 147 -3.21 -13.84 3.24
CA ILE A 147 -2.04 -14.61 2.80
C ILE A 147 -2.26 -16.12 2.94
N ASP A 148 -3.07 -16.55 3.92
CA ASP A 148 -3.35 -17.97 4.14
C ASP A 148 -4.39 -18.58 3.20
N PHE A 149 -5.04 -17.76 2.38
CA PHE A 149 -6.09 -18.15 1.44
C PHE A 149 -5.69 -18.00 -0.03
N LEU A 150 -4.47 -17.53 -0.31
CA LEU A 150 -3.98 -17.32 -1.67
C LEU A 150 -3.74 -18.64 -2.41
N SER A 151 -4.21 -18.67 -3.65
CA SER A 151 -3.93 -19.71 -4.63
C SER A 151 -2.92 -19.19 -5.65
N TYR A 152 -1.70 -19.71 -5.57
CA TYR A 152 -0.57 -19.35 -6.44
C TYR A 152 -0.74 -19.86 -7.88
N ASN A 153 -1.51 -20.93 -8.07
CA ASN A 153 -1.75 -21.54 -9.39
C ASN A 153 -3.00 -20.97 -10.09
N ASN A 154 -3.63 -19.95 -9.51
CA ASN A 154 -4.84 -19.34 -10.04
C ASN A 154 -4.55 -17.89 -10.44
N ILE A 155 -4.61 -17.61 -11.74
CA ILE A 155 -4.54 -16.26 -12.30
C ILE A 155 -5.95 -15.87 -12.72
N LEU A 156 -6.56 -14.95 -11.97
CA LEU A 156 -7.92 -14.47 -12.20
C LEU A 156 -7.93 -12.95 -12.14
N TYR A 157 -8.56 -12.32 -13.12
CA TYR A 157 -8.76 -10.87 -13.17
C TYR A 157 -10.24 -10.55 -12.94
N GLU A 158 -10.55 -9.33 -12.54
CA GLU A 158 -11.93 -8.91 -12.24
C GLU A 158 -12.86 -9.09 -13.44
N GLU A 159 -12.38 -8.82 -14.66
CA GLU A 159 -13.16 -9.02 -15.89
C GLU A 159 -13.43 -10.51 -16.25
N ASP A 160 -12.78 -11.45 -15.56
CA ASP A 160 -12.91 -12.90 -15.81
C ASP A 160 -13.84 -13.59 -14.80
N THR A 161 -14.37 -12.87 -13.81
CA THR A 161 -15.27 -13.40 -12.78
C THR A 161 -16.55 -12.59 -12.66
N ALA A 162 -17.61 -13.22 -12.16
CA ALA A 162 -18.85 -12.53 -11.79
C ALA A 162 -18.77 -11.91 -10.39
N ASN A 163 -17.71 -12.24 -9.63
CA ASN A 163 -17.51 -11.79 -8.26
C ASN A 163 -16.04 -11.40 -8.07
N ASP A 164 -15.75 -10.10 -8.04
CA ASP A 164 -14.40 -9.55 -7.86
C ASP A 164 -13.72 -10.06 -6.58
N PHE A 165 -14.50 -10.49 -5.57
CA PHE A 165 -13.97 -11.13 -4.38
C PHE A 165 -13.17 -12.40 -4.68
N ASP A 166 -13.43 -13.09 -5.78
CA ASP A 166 -12.68 -14.30 -6.16
C ASP A 166 -11.23 -13.98 -6.55
N VAL A 167 -10.96 -12.77 -7.06
CA VAL A 167 -9.60 -12.29 -7.40
C VAL A 167 -8.74 -12.20 -6.14
N GLN A 168 -9.36 -12.03 -4.97
CA GLN A 168 -8.67 -11.91 -3.69
C GLN A 168 -8.12 -13.24 -3.16
N PHE A 169 -8.57 -14.36 -3.75
CA PHE A 169 -7.97 -15.68 -3.55
C PHE A 169 -6.96 -16.02 -4.65
N SER A 170 -6.91 -15.26 -5.75
CA SER A 170 -5.90 -15.40 -6.80
C SER A 170 -4.63 -14.66 -6.41
N ILE A 171 -3.48 -15.09 -6.96
CA ILE A 171 -2.22 -14.37 -6.81
C ILE A 171 -2.24 -12.95 -7.40
N ILE A 172 -3.18 -12.66 -8.31
CA ILE A 172 -3.35 -11.33 -8.90
C ILE A 172 -3.76 -10.28 -7.85
N GLY A 173 -4.58 -10.63 -6.86
CA GLY A 173 -5.01 -9.71 -5.80
C GLY A 173 -3.84 -8.99 -5.08
N PRO A 174 -2.91 -9.72 -4.44
CA PRO A 174 -1.76 -9.09 -3.80
C PRO A 174 -0.84 -8.39 -4.80
N ILE A 175 -0.62 -8.92 -6.00
CA ILE A 175 0.23 -8.27 -7.03
C ILE A 175 -0.35 -6.91 -7.44
N SER A 176 -1.66 -6.85 -7.69
CA SER A 176 -2.36 -5.61 -8.00
C SER A 176 -2.20 -4.58 -6.87
N THR A 177 -2.38 -5.03 -5.62
CA THR A 177 -2.20 -4.20 -4.42
C THR A 177 -0.78 -3.62 -4.34
N ILE A 178 0.25 -4.44 -4.59
CA ILE A 178 1.64 -3.98 -4.53
C ILE A 178 1.92 -2.92 -5.60
N HIS A 179 1.48 -3.14 -6.84
CA HIS A 179 1.69 -2.14 -7.90
C HIS A 179 0.91 -0.85 -7.65
N HIS A 180 -0.30 -0.95 -7.10
CA HIS A 180 -1.10 0.20 -6.69
C HIS A 180 -0.37 1.04 -5.63
N GLU A 181 0.01 0.42 -4.52
CA GLU A 181 0.69 1.11 -3.41
C GLU A 181 2.09 1.60 -3.81
N TYR A 182 2.79 0.85 -4.66
CA TYR A 182 4.08 1.29 -5.18
C TYR A 182 3.94 2.49 -6.12
N GLY A 183 2.87 2.56 -6.92
CA GLY A 183 2.52 3.74 -7.69
C GLY A 183 2.35 4.98 -6.81
N HIS A 184 1.68 4.84 -5.65
CA HIS A 184 1.58 5.93 -4.67
C HIS A 184 2.95 6.36 -4.13
N ILE A 185 3.83 5.41 -3.81
CA ILE A 185 5.20 5.71 -3.35
C ILE A 185 6.00 6.44 -4.43
N LEU A 186 5.91 6.01 -5.69
CA LEU A 186 6.58 6.69 -6.81
C LEU A 186 6.08 8.13 -6.92
N ASN A 187 4.77 8.35 -6.87
CA ASN A 187 4.15 9.68 -6.96
C ASN A 187 4.53 10.61 -5.80
N GLN A 188 4.84 10.07 -4.62
CA GLN A 188 5.34 10.86 -3.49
C GLN A 188 6.78 11.36 -3.71
N ILE A 189 7.59 10.60 -4.47
CA ILE A 189 8.99 10.96 -4.77
C ILE A 189 9.06 11.86 -6.00
N GLU A 190 8.43 11.44 -7.09
CA GLU A 190 8.32 12.19 -8.34
C GLU A 190 6.84 12.31 -8.71
N PRO A 191 6.20 13.48 -8.54
CA PRO A 191 4.78 13.63 -8.86
C PRO A 191 4.48 13.42 -10.35
N TYR A 192 3.34 12.78 -10.63
CA TYR A 192 2.79 12.67 -11.98
C TYR A 192 2.25 14.02 -12.48
N ASP A 193 2.02 14.15 -13.79
CA ASP A 193 1.53 15.38 -14.39
C ASP A 193 0.07 15.66 -13.99
N PRO A 194 -0.25 16.82 -13.37
CA PRO A 194 -1.63 17.21 -13.05
C PRO A 194 -2.61 17.24 -14.24
N ASN A 195 -2.11 17.21 -15.48
CA ASN A 195 -2.93 17.02 -16.67
C ASN A 195 -3.73 15.71 -16.65
N PHE A 196 -3.27 14.69 -15.90
CA PHE A 196 -4.04 13.46 -15.70
C PHE A 196 -5.38 13.73 -14.99
N ASP A 197 -5.37 14.58 -13.96
CA ASP A 197 -6.55 14.85 -13.11
C ASP A 197 -7.71 15.50 -13.89
N ILE A 198 -7.41 16.15 -15.02
CA ILE A 198 -8.38 16.88 -15.83
C ILE A 198 -8.85 16.12 -17.08
N VAL A 199 -8.43 14.86 -17.28
CA VAL A 199 -8.85 14.05 -18.44
C VAL A 199 -10.36 13.81 -18.43
N ASN A 200 -10.93 13.38 -17.30
CA ASN A 200 -12.37 13.14 -17.15
C ASN A 200 -12.90 13.44 -15.73
N PRO A 201 -12.72 14.67 -15.18
CA PRO A 201 -12.93 14.97 -13.75
C PRO A 201 -14.38 14.90 -13.26
N ALA A 202 -15.37 14.81 -14.17
CA ALA A 202 -16.77 15.01 -13.85
C ALA A 202 -17.39 13.90 -12.97
N ASP A 203 -16.86 12.68 -13.08
CA ASP A 203 -17.52 11.47 -12.55
C ASP A 203 -16.78 10.81 -11.37
N TYR A 204 -15.84 11.54 -10.75
CA TYR A 204 -15.23 11.15 -9.47
C TYR A 204 -16.25 11.21 -8.33
N THR A 205 -16.25 10.22 -7.45
CA THR A 205 -17.26 10.10 -6.39
C THR A 205 -16.74 9.37 -5.16
N SER A 206 -17.10 9.88 -3.97
CA SER A 206 -16.87 9.17 -2.71
C SER A 206 -17.70 7.89 -2.58
N SER A 207 -18.78 7.77 -3.35
CA SER A 207 -19.66 6.58 -3.42
C SER A 207 -19.23 5.62 -4.53
N TRP A 208 -17.93 5.53 -4.82
CA TRP A 208 -17.39 4.68 -5.87
C TRP A 208 -17.78 3.20 -5.70
N ALA A 209 -17.96 2.75 -4.46
CA ALA A 209 -18.34 1.37 -4.13
C ALA A 209 -19.76 0.99 -4.58
N ASP A 210 -20.60 1.98 -4.93
CA ASP A 210 -21.95 1.74 -5.48
C ASP A 210 -21.93 1.50 -7.00
N ARG A 211 -20.76 1.61 -7.64
CA ARG A 211 -20.54 1.46 -9.09
C ARG A 211 -19.84 0.14 -9.37
N SER A 212 -20.26 -0.58 -10.42
CA SER A 212 -19.50 -1.75 -10.90
C SER A 212 -18.28 -1.32 -11.73
N ASN A 213 -17.30 -2.22 -11.85
CA ASN A 213 -16.12 -2.01 -12.70
C ASN A 213 -16.52 -1.72 -14.17
N GLU A 214 -17.52 -2.39 -14.71
CA GLU A 214 -18.04 -2.16 -16.07
C GLU A 214 -18.64 -0.77 -16.21
N GLN A 215 -19.44 -0.33 -15.24
CA GLN A 215 -20.04 1.01 -15.24
C GLN A 215 -18.95 2.09 -15.16
N ALA A 216 -17.90 1.87 -14.37
CA ALA A 216 -16.77 2.79 -14.25
C ALA A 216 -15.99 2.92 -15.57
N ARG A 217 -15.74 1.80 -16.26
CA ARG A 217 -15.06 1.77 -17.56
C ARG A 217 -15.83 2.54 -18.63
N GLU A 218 -17.15 2.46 -18.64
CA GLU A 218 -18.00 3.26 -19.54
C GLU A 218 -18.01 4.76 -19.23
N LEU A 219 -17.44 5.18 -18.08
CA LEU A 219 -17.21 6.59 -17.69
C LEU A 219 -15.75 7.03 -17.85
N GLY A 220 -14.85 6.13 -18.27
CA GLY A 220 -13.44 6.42 -18.49
C GLY A 220 -12.54 6.18 -17.26
N TYR A 221 -12.98 5.37 -16.30
CA TYR A 221 -12.17 4.89 -15.17
C TYR A 221 -11.96 3.39 -15.28
N ILE A 222 -10.74 2.90 -15.08
CA ILE A 222 -10.46 1.48 -15.36
C ILE A 222 -11.14 0.51 -14.37
N SER A 223 -11.39 0.98 -13.15
CA SER A 223 -12.10 0.27 -12.08
C SER A 223 -13.09 1.21 -11.37
N ALA A 224 -14.00 0.64 -10.58
CA ALA A 224 -14.84 1.43 -9.69
C ALA A 224 -14.00 2.25 -8.72
N TYR A 225 -12.94 1.67 -8.14
CA TYR A 225 -12.06 2.36 -7.20
C TYR A 225 -11.27 3.50 -7.84
N ALA A 226 -10.84 3.36 -9.10
CA ALA A 226 -10.24 4.42 -9.90
C ALA A 226 -11.14 5.66 -10.03
N SER A 227 -12.46 5.50 -9.87
CA SER A 227 -13.40 6.61 -9.89
C SER A 227 -13.61 7.30 -8.54
N SER A 228 -12.79 6.99 -7.53
CA SER A 228 -12.84 7.65 -6.23
C SER A 228 -12.24 9.06 -6.26
N GLN A 229 -11.01 9.17 -6.77
CA GLN A 229 -10.25 10.42 -6.88
C GLN A 229 -9.08 10.26 -7.88
N PRO A 230 -8.51 11.37 -8.41
CA PRO A 230 -7.47 11.31 -9.43
C PRO A 230 -6.21 10.52 -9.07
N SER A 231 -5.75 10.60 -7.81
CA SER A 231 -4.55 9.88 -7.38
C SER A 231 -4.74 8.36 -7.39
N GLU A 232 -5.92 7.86 -7.00
CA GLU A 232 -6.25 6.43 -7.07
C GLU A 232 -6.40 5.99 -8.53
N ASP A 233 -7.04 6.81 -9.36
CA ASP A 233 -7.20 6.55 -10.79
C ASP A 233 -5.86 6.34 -11.49
N PHE A 234 -4.87 7.19 -11.18
CA PHE A 234 -3.53 7.08 -11.74
C PHE A 234 -2.85 5.75 -11.38
N VAL A 235 -2.88 5.36 -10.10
CA VAL A 235 -2.21 4.13 -9.66
C VAL A 235 -3.00 2.87 -10.01
N GLU A 236 -4.31 2.95 -10.14
CA GLU A 236 -5.14 1.88 -10.66
C GLU A 236 -4.82 1.59 -12.13
N MET A 237 -4.57 2.62 -12.94
CA MET A 237 -4.06 2.43 -14.31
C MET A 237 -2.73 1.65 -14.30
N ILE A 238 -1.79 1.99 -13.40
CA ILE A 238 -0.53 1.27 -13.24
C ILE A 238 -0.78 -0.20 -12.88
N ALA A 239 -1.54 -0.45 -11.82
CA ALA A 239 -1.80 -1.80 -11.32
C ALA A 239 -2.49 -2.66 -12.37
N TYR A 240 -3.49 -2.12 -13.06
CA TYR A 240 -4.22 -2.84 -14.09
C TYR A 240 -3.36 -3.20 -15.29
N MET A 241 -2.51 -2.26 -15.73
CA MET A 241 -1.61 -2.50 -16.85
C MET A 241 -0.53 -3.52 -16.47
N LEU A 242 0.13 -3.38 -15.33
CA LEU A 242 1.26 -4.25 -14.94
C LEU A 242 0.84 -5.68 -14.57
N THR A 243 -0.38 -5.88 -14.09
CA THR A 243 -0.90 -7.23 -13.79
C THR A 243 -1.30 -8.01 -15.04
N ARG A 244 -1.52 -7.34 -16.18
CA ARG A 244 -2.06 -7.93 -17.41
C ARG A 244 -1.03 -7.93 -18.53
N SER A 245 -1.18 -8.85 -19.48
CA SER A 245 -0.47 -8.74 -20.76
C SER A 245 -0.96 -7.51 -21.52
N ASN A 246 -0.12 -7.00 -22.42
CA ASN A 246 -0.51 -5.90 -23.30
C ASN A 246 -1.75 -6.25 -24.15
N GLU A 247 -1.88 -7.51 -24.58
CA GLU A 247 -3.05 -7.99 -25.33
C GLU A 247 -4.33 -7.98 -24.48
N LYS A 248 -4.26 -8.45 -23.23
CA LYS A 248 -5.39 -8.48 -22.30
C LYS A 248 -5.82 -7.07 -21.93
N TRP A 249 -4.85 -6.19 -21.61
CA TRP A 249 -5.09 -4.76 -21.42
C TRP A 249 -5.82 -4.13 -22.61
N ASN A 250 -5.30 -4.33 -23.82
CA ASN A 250 -5.92 -3.79 -25.03
C ASN A 250 -7.33 -4.35 -25.27
N SER A 251 -7.55 -5.64 -25.00
CA SER A 251 -8.86 -6.27 -25.12
C SER A 251 -9.86 -5.67 -24.13
N LEU A 252 -9.44 -5.42 -22.89
CA LEU A 252 -10.25 -4.77 -21.85
C LEU A 252 -10.68 -3.36 -22.30
N VAL A 253 -9.73 -2.53 -22.74
CA VAL A 253 -10.02 -1.16 -23.17
C VAL A 253 -10.84 -1.12 -24.46
N ASN A 254 -10.58 -2.02 -25.41
CA ASN A 254 -11.35 -2.11 -26.65
C ASN A 254 -12.77 -2.65 -26.44
N GLY A 255 -13.02 -3.36 -25.33
CA GLY A 255 -14.36 -3.82 -24.94
C GLY A 255 -15.29 -2.71 -24.46
N ILE A 256 -14.77 -1.51 -24.19
CA ILE A 256 -15.56 -0.35 -23.75
C ILE A 256 -16.40 0.17 -24.91
N THR A 257 -17.71 0.28 -24.69
CA THR A 257 -18.70 0.67 -25.71
C THR A 257 -18.60 2.16 -26.03
N SER A 258 -18.53 3.00 -25.00
CA SER A 258 -18.40 4.45 -25.12
C SER A 258 -17.05 4.83 -25.74
N GLU A 259 -17.09 5.41 -26.94
CA GLU A 259 -15.88 5.87 -27.64
C GLU A 259 -15.14 6.97 -26.85
N GLN A 260 -15.89 7.85 -26.19
CA GLN A 260 -15.30 8.90 -25.36
C GLN A 260 -14.60 8.32 -24.12
N ALA A 261 -15.23 7.37 -23.44
CA ALA A 261 -14.62 6.72 -22.27
C ALA A 261 -13.36 5.94 -22.64
N ARG A 262 -13.39 5.25 -23.78
CA ARG A 262 -12.21 4.58 -24.34
C ARG A 262 -11.07 5.56 -24.62
N GLU A 263 -11.36 6.72 -25.23
CA GLU A 263 -10.36 7.77 -25.47
C GLU A 263 -9.77 8.35 -24.17
N PHE A 264 -10.59 8.52 -23.12
CA PHE A 264 -10.10 8.93 -21.80
C PHE A 264 -9.10 7.93 -21.23
N ILE A 265 -9.42 6.64 -21.23
CA ILE A 265 -8.52 5.60 -20.72
C ILE A 265 -7.23 5.52 -21.56
N ARG A 266 -7.32 5.67 -22.90
CA ARG A 266 -6.12 5.73 -23.76
C ARG A 266 -5.25 6.96 -23.50
N THR A 267 -5.87 8.09 -23.19
CA THR A 267 -5.14 9.30 -22.80
C THR A 267 -4.43 9.10 -21.47
N LYS A 268 -5.10 8.52 -20.47
CA LYS A 268 -4.52 8.16 -19.17
C LYS A 268 -3.37 7.16 -19.29
N GLU A 269 -3.55 6.12 -20.12
CA GLU A 269 -2.51 5.15 -20.43
C GLU A 269 -1.24 5.85 -20.94
N ARG A 270 -1.38 6.77 -21.92
CA ARG A 270 -0.24 7.52 -22.43
C ARG A 270 0.45 8.33 -21.34
N LEU A 271 -0.31 9.00 -20.46
CA LEU A 271 0.25 9.79 -19.37
C LEU A 271 1.01 8.93 -18.35
N VAL A 272 0.53 7.71 -18.04
CA VAL A 272 1.26 6.75 -17.19
C VAL A 272 2.56 6.32 -17.87
N VAL A 273 2.51 5.97 -19.15
CA VAL A 273 3.71 5.55 -19.91
C VAL A 273 4.74 6.68 -19.98
N GLU A 274 4.31 7.91 -20.29
CA GLU A 274 5.15 9.10 -20.32
C GLU A 274 5.77 9.38 -18.94
N TYR A 275 4.99 9.28 -17.87
CA TYR A 275 5.48 9.45 -16.50
C TYR A 275 6.64 8.50 -16.17
N TYR A 276 6.51 7.21 -16.43
CA TYR A 276 7.59 6.24 -16.17
C TYR A 276 8.83 6.51 -17.01
N GLN A 277 8.64 6.90 -18.27
CA GLN A 277 9.73 7.23 -19.17
C GLN A 277 10.47 8.50 -18.74
N GLU A 278 9.75 9.56 -18.36
CA GLU A 278 10.33 10.86 -18.02
C GLU A 278 10.92 10.92 -16.62
N LYS A 279 10.26 10.32 -15.63
CA LYS A 279 10.66 10.40 -14.22
C LYS A 279 11.65 9.32 -13.81
N PHE A 280 11.55 8.14 -14.41
CA PHE A 280 12.33 6.97 -14.01
C PHE A 280 13.15 6.36 -15.13
N ASN A 281 13.03 6.85 -16.36
CA ASN A 281 13.67 6.26 -17.55
C ASN A 281 13.34 4.76 -17.71
N ILE A 282 12.10 4.39 -17.41
CA ILE A 282 11.59 3.03 -17.55
C ILE A 282 10.62 2.97 -18.73
N ASP A 283 10.87 2.06 -19.67
CA ASP A 283 9.88 1.68 -20.68
C ASP A 283 8.76 0.88 -19.99
N PHE A 284 7.59 1.51 -19.86
CA PHE A 284 6.47 0.92 -19.13
C PHE A 284 5.91 -0.34 -19.81
N TYR A 285 5.94 -0.43 -21.14
CA TYR A 285 5.47 -1.63 -21.83
C TYR A 285 6.45 -2.79 -21.71
N GLN A 286 7.76 -2.50 -21.66
CA GLN A 286 8.76 -3.51 -21.32
C GLN A 286 8.59 -3.97 -19.86
N LEU A 287 8.29 -3.05 -18.93
CA LEU A 287 7.99 -3.38 -17.53
C LEU A 287 6.76 -4.28 -17.43
N GLN A 288 5.67 -3.92 -18.12
CA GLN A 288 4.46 -4.73 -18.23
C GLN A 288 4.78 -6.14 -18.74
N GLN A 289 5.60 -6.26 -19.79
CA GLN A 289 5.98 -7.55 -20.35
C GLN A 289 6.75 -8.42 -19.35
N LEU A 290 7.76 -7.86 -18.69
CA LEU A 290 8.57 -8.60 -17.69
C LEU A 290 7.72 -9.02 -16.49
N THR A 291 6.89 -8.11 -15.99
CA THR A 291 5.97 -8.37 -14.87
C THR A 291 5.01 -9.50 -15.23
N HIS A 292 4.35 -9.41 -16.39
CA HIS A 292 3.41 -10.45 -16.83
C HIS A 292 4.10 -11.80 -17.06
N GLN A 293 5.31 -11.83 -17.62
CA GLN A 293 6.06 -13.06 -17.79
C GLN A 293 6.38 -13.70 -16.43
N ALA A 294 6.80 -12.90 -15.44
CA ALA A 294 7.05 -13.39 -14.08
C ALA A 294 5.78 -13.94 -13.41
N ILE A 295 4.61 -13.34 -13.67
CA ILE A 295 3.32 -13.86 -13.18
C ILE A 295 3.02 -15.26 -13.73
N LEU A 296 3.36 -15.53 -14.98
CA LEU A 296 3.14 -16.84 -15.61
C LEU A 296 4.11 -17.93 -15.11
N GLU A 297 5.16 -17.54 -14.39
CA GLU A 297 6.22 -18.43 -13.89
C GLU A 297 6.09 -18.76 -12.39
N ILE A 298 5.08 -18.20 -11.72
CA ILE A 298 4.69 -18.53 -10.33
C ILE A 298 4.20 -19.98 -10.25
#